data_AF-A0A1F8YBI4-F1
#
_entry.id   AF-A0A1F8YBI4-F1
#
_cell.length_a   1.000
_cell.length_b   1.000
_cell.length_c   1.000
_cell.angle_alpha   90.00
_cell.angle_beta   90.00
_cell.angle_gamma   90.00
#
_symmetry.space_group_name_H-M   'P 1'
#
loop_
_entity.id
_entity.type
_entity.pdbx_description
1 polymer ?
#
loop_
_entity_poly.entity_id
_entity_poly.type
_entity_poly.pdbx_seq_one_letter_code
_entity_poly.pdbx_strand_id
1 'polypeptide(L)'
;MAPWRLPRQDFHLLANNSFSGRAVQCPIFLEWVLPERELPPKKREETVWAQIDKAFARPVTPRDDSADYVPTQVLAEFFRANGFDGIGYRSSLGAGHNIVLFDIDAVELTTRLLLELRSMNFEFREAVTPYFLRRQPHPKTANRRRQRTRARR
;
A
#
# COMPACT_ATOMS: atom_id res chain seq x y z
N MET A 1 21.98 -24.78 16.84
CA MET A 1 20.54 -24.48 16.99
C MET A 1 20.39 -23.43 18.07
N ALA A 2 20.13 -22.18 17.68
CA ALA A 2 19.88 -21.07 18.61
C ALA A 2 18.42 -20.61 18.43
N PRO A 3 17.65 -20.42 19.50
CA PRO A 3 16.24 -20.02 19.41
C PRO A 3 16.09 -18.51 19.25
N TRP A 4 15.25 -18.10 18.30
CA TRP A 4 14.92 -16.70 18.02
C TRP A 4 14.16 -16.04 19.18
N ARG A 5 14.79 -15.08 19.88
CA ARG A 5 14.11 -14.10 20.74
C ARG A 5 14.19 -12.73 20.08
N LEU A 6 13.04 -12.11 19.82
CA LEU A 6 12.95 -10.71 19.42
C LEU A 6 13.12 -9.79 20.65
N PRO A 7 14.05 -8.81 20.63
CA PRO A 7 14.08 -7.78 21.66
C PRO A 7 13.02 -6.70 21.37
N ARG A 8 12.21 -6.38 22.38
CA ARG A 8 11.42 -5.13 22.42
C ARG A 8 12.38 -3.94 22.34
N GLN A 9 12.13 -3.00 21.44
CA GLN A 9 12.78 -1.70 21.44
C GLN A 9 11.71 -0.62 21.46
N ASP A 10 11.69 0.12 22.56
CA ASP A 10 10.89 1.31 22.80
C ASP A 10 11.39 2.46 21.91
N PHE A 11 10.52 3.03 21.07
CA PHE A 11 10.84 4.23 20.29
C PHE A 11 10.34 5.47 21.03
N HIS A 12 11.26 6.19 21.66
CA HIS A 12 11.04 7.55 22.13
C HIS A 12 10.96 8.52 20.95
N LEU A 13 9.88 9.30 20.90
CA LEU A 13 9.67 10.43 20.00
C LEU A 13 10.69 11.54 20.28
N LEU A 14 11.44 11.96 19.26
CA LEU A 14 12.04 13.28 19.21
C LEU A 14 11.52 14.03 17.99
N ALA A 15 10.70 15.03 18.28
CA ALA A 15 10.26 16.04 17.35
C ALA A 15 11.40 17.03 17.03
N ASN A 16 11.20 17.72 15.90
CA ASN A 16 11.82 18.98 15.44
C ASN A 16 12.85 18.83 14.30
N ASN A 17 12.49 19.30 13.11
CA ASN A 17 12.84 20.66 12.72
C ASN A 17 12.17 21.10 11.42
N SER A 18 11.79 22.36 11.43
CA SER A 18 11.18 23.15 10.36
C SER A 18 12.12 23.27 9.15
N PHE A 19 11.60 23.01 7.94
CA PHE A 19 12.23 23.50 6.72
C PHE A 19 11.18 23.98 5.72
N SER A 20 11.25 25.26 5.41
CA SER A 20 10.37 25.98 4.49
C SER A 20 11.05 26.11 3.13
N GLY A 21 10.44 25.56 2.09
CA GLY A 21 10.91 25.73 0.71
C GLY A 21 9.81 25.33 -0.25
N ARG A 22 9.28 26.30 -0.99
CA ARG A 22 8.29 26.07 -2.05
C ARG A 22 9.01 25.51 -3.27
N ALA A 23 8.66 24.31 -3.68
CA ALA A 23 9.02 23.75 -4.98
C ALA A 23 7.74 23.39 -5.74
N VAL A 24 7.72 23.79 -7.01
CA VAL A 24 6.61 23.67 -7.96
C VAL A 24 6.37 22.20 -8.27
N GLN A 25 5.15 21.72 -8.05
CA GLN A 25 4.80 20.30 -8.12
C GLN A 25 4.46 19.88 -9.56
N CYS A 26 5.33 19.04 -10.15
CA CYS A 26 5.01 18.22 -11.32
C CYS A 26 4.54 16.83 -10.81
N PRO A 27 3.33 16.33 -11.13
CA PRO A 27 2.71 15.25 -10.35
C PRO A 27 2.98 13.82 -10.87
N ILE A 28 3.90 13.59 -11.81
CA ILE A 28 4.05 12.26 -12.44
C ILE A 28 5.40 11.57 -12.12
N PHE A 29 6.20 12.12 -11.20
CA PHE A 29 7.56 11.58 -10.95
C PHE A 29 8.01 11.64 -9.48
N LEU A 30 7.08 11.65 -8.52
CA LEU A 30 7.39 12.01 -7.13
C LEU A 30 7.04 10.93 -6.09
N GLU A 31 7.32 9.65 -6.37
CA GLU A 31 7.25 8.60 -5.32
C GLU A 31 8.55 7.77 -5.17
N TRP A 32 9.56 8.02 -5.99
CA TRP A 32 10.91 7.45 -5.84
C TRP A 32 11.96 8.53 -5.59
N VAL A 33 11.69 9.45 -4.66
CA VAL A 33 12.76 10.29 -4.09
C VAL A 33 13.59 9.38 -3.18
N LEU A 34 14.55 8.67 -3.78
CA LEU A 34 15.68 8.12 -3.04
C LEU A 34 16.32 9.31 -2.31
N PRO A 35 16.52 9.26 -0.98
CA PRO A 35 17.23 10.32 -0.30
C PRO A 35 18.61 10.46 -0.94
N GLU A 36 19.04 11.70 -1.24
CA GLU A 36 20.38 12.01 -1.82
C GLU A 36 21.55 11.52 -0.95
N ARG A 37 21.26 10.99 0.25
CA ARG A 37 22.20 10.26 1.09
C ARG A 37 21.84 8.79 1.15
N GLU A 38 22.82 7.94 0.84
CA GLU A 38 22.75 6.51 1.12
C GLU A 38 22.36 6.27 2.58
N LEU A 39 21.34 5.43 2.79
CA LEU A 39 20.96 4.99 4.12
C LEU A 39 22.10 4.18 4.76
N PRO A 40 22.26 4.24 6.10
CA PRO A 40 23.23 3.40 6.79
C PRO A 40 22.93 1.92 6.51
N PRO A 41 23.95 1.03 6.45
CA PRO A 41 23.80 -0.35 5.98
C PRO A 41 22.63 -1.11 6.61
N LYS A 42 22.48 -1.02 7.93
CA LYS A 42 21.40 -1.67 8.67
C LYS A 42 20.00 -1.20 8.23
N LYS A 43 19.81 0.12 8.06
CA LYS A 43 18.51 0.66 7.61
C LYS A 43 18.21 0.30 6.15
N ARG A 44 19.23 0.10 5.32
CA ARG A 44 19.04 -0.37 3.93
C ARG A 44 18.43 -1.75 3.92
N GLU A 45 19.05 -2.69 4.65
CA GLU A 45 18.55 -4.07 4.74
C GLU A 45 17.10 -4.09 5.24
N GLU A 46 16.82 -3.37 6.34
CA GLU A 46 15.46 -3.26 6.89
C GLU A 46 14.46 -2.71 5.85
N THR A 47 14.85 -1.69 5.08
CA THR A 47 14.00 -1.08 4.06
C THR A 47 13.75 -2.02 2.88
N VAL A 48 14.79 -2.72 2.41
CA VAL A 48 14.69 -3.70 1.31
C VAL A 48 13.76 -4.84 1.70
N TRP A 49 13.92 -5.41 2.89
CA TRP A 49 13.04 -6.46 3.38
C TRP A 49 11.59 -5.98 3.53
N ALA A 50 11.38 -4.75 4.00
CA ALA A 50 10.05 -4.15 4.08
C ALA A 50 9.40 -3.96 2.69
N GLN A 51 10.19 -3.64 1.66
CA GLN A 51 9.70 -3.52 0.29
C GLN A 51 9.36 -4.88 -0.34
N ILE A 52 10.19 -5.89 -0.12
CA ILE A 52 9.93 -7.26 -0.56
C ILE A 52 8.64 -7.78 0.07
N ASP A 53 8.49 -7.61 1.38
CA ASP A 53 7.27 -7.99 2.11
C ASP A 53 6.02 -7.27 1.57
N LYS A 54 6.12 -5.97 1.27
CA LYS A 54 5.02 -5.20 0.65
C LYS A 54 4.70 -5.71 -0.76
N ALA A 55 5.70 -6.15 -1.54
CA ALA A 55 5.49 -6.68 -2.88
C ALA A 55 4.72 -8.01 -2.85
N PHE A 56 5.03 -8.92 -1.90
CA PHE A 56 4.25 -10.14 -1.69
C PHE A 56 2.81 -9.87 -1.24
N ALA A 57 2.57 -8.80 -0.47
CA ALA A 57 1.25 -8.44 0.02
C ALA A 57 0.35 -7.73 -1.01
N ARG A 58 0.91 -7.29 -2.14
CA ARG A 58 0.17 -6.52 -3.15
C ARG A 58 -0.80 -7.44 -3.91
N PRO A 59 -2.11 -7.14 -3.94
CA PRO A 59 -3.05 -7.92 -4.73
C PRO A 59 -2.77 -7.73 -6.22
N VAL A 60 -2.86 -8.83 -6.97
CA VAL A 60 -2.80 -8.82 -8.43
C VAL A 60 -4.23 -8.87 -8.95
N THR A 61 -4.60 -7.90 -9.78
CA THR A 61 -5.86 -7.86 -10.51
C THR A 61 -5.65 -8.35 -11.94
N PRO A 62 -6.68 -8.87 -12.62
CA PRO A 62 -6.55 -9.31 -14.03
C PRO A 62 -6.17 -8.20 -15.02
N ARG A 63 -6.19 -6.94 -14.59
CA ARG A 63 -5.78 -5.77 -15.37
C ARG A 63 -4.34 -5.34 -15.10
N ASP A 64 -3.71 -5.89 -14.07
CA ASP A 64 -2.32 -5.58 -13.75
C ASP A 64 -1.40 -6.27 -14.74
N ASP A 65 -0.26 -5.64 -15.00
CA ASP A 65 0.76 -6.23 -15.86
C ASP A 65 1.36 -7.45 -15.15
N SER A 66 1.33 -8.60 -15.82
CA SER A 66 1.98 -9.83 -15.35
C SER A 66 3.44 -9.62 -14.95
N ALA A 67 4.11 -8.63 -15.56
CA ALA A 67 5.49 -8.26 -15.27
C ALA A 67 5.71 -7.84 -13.80
N ASP A 68 4.73 -7.21 -13.16
CA ASP A 68 4.85 -6.73 -11.77
C ASP A 68 4.99 -7.87 -10.75
N TYR A 69 4.58 -9.08 -11.14
CA TYR A 69 4.58 -10.26 -10.27
C TYR A 69 5.73 -11.24 -10.55
N VAL A 70 6.43 -11.08 -11.68
CA VAL A 70 7.60 -11.92 -12.02
C VAL A 70 8.68 -11.85 -10.92
N PRO A 71 9.02 -10.68 -10.34
CA PRO A 71 10.07 -10.63 -9.32
C PRO A 71 9.75 -11.46 -8.07
N THR A 72 8.51 -11.43 -7.57
CA THR A 72 8.10 -12.20 -6.38
C THR A 72 8.06 -13.70 -6.65
N GLN A 73 7.74 -14.11 -7.88
CA GLN A 73 7.80 -15.52 -8.30
C GLN A 73 9.24 -16.03 -8.35
N VAL A 74 10.15 -15.28 -8.96
CA VAL A 74 11.58 -15.64 -9.02
C VAL A 74 12.17 -15.75 -7.61
N LEU A 75 11.83 -14.83 -6.71
CA LEU A 75 12.23 -14.92 -5.30
C LEU A 75 11.66 -16.17 -4.62
N ALA A 76 10.40 -16.52 -4.88
CA ALA A 76 9.81 -17.72 -4.30
C ALA A 76 10.52 -19.00 -4.77
N GLU A 77 10.84 -19.10 -6.06
CA GLU A 77 11.63 -20.22 -6.58
C GLU A 77 13.05 -20.25 -6.01
N PHE A 78 13.68 -19.09 -5.85
CA PHE A 78 14.98 -18.98 -5.20
C PHE A 78 14.94 -19.54 -3.77
N PHE A 79 13.96 -19.15 -2.95
CA PHE A 79 13.84 -19.70 -1.59
C PHE A 79 13.55 -21.21 -1.60
N ARG A 80 12.66 -21.68 -2.48
CA ARG A 80 12.39 -23.11 -2.63
C ARG A 80 13.66 -23.90 -2.99
N ALA A 81 14.45 -23.40 -3.94
CA ALA A 81 15.69 -24.05 -4.38
C ALA A 81 16.77 -24.08 -3.29
N ASN A 82 16.73 -23.14 -2.33
CA ASN A 82 17.65 -23.09 -1.18
C ASN A 82 17.16 -23.93 0.02
N GLY A 83 16.09 -24.73 -0.14
CA GLY A 83 15.63 -25.66 0.90
C GLY A 83 14.80 -25.02 2.01
N PHE A 84 14.21 -23.84 1.77
CA PHE A 84 13.20 -23.29 2.66
C PHE A 84 11.87 -24.03 2.45
N ASP A 85 11.01 -24.07 3.48
CA ASP A 85 9.70 -24.74 3.41
C ASP A 85 8.57 -23.83 2.88
N GLY A 86 8.79 -22.52 2.89
CA GLY A 86 7.77 -21.54 2.56
C GLY A 86 8.17 -20.08 2.77
N ILE A 87 7.21 -19.18 2.59
CA ILE A 87 7.38 -17.73 2.73
C ILE A 87 6.27 -17.19 3.64
N GLY A 88 6.65 -16.42 4.66
CA GLY A 88 5.72 -15.64 5.47
C GLY A 88 5.83 -14.15 5.13
N TYR A 89 4.70 -13.47 4.97
CA TYR A 89 4.65 -12.03 4.70
C TYR A 89 3.44 -11.38 5.38
N ARG A 90 3.49 -10.06 5.62
CA ARG A 90 2.42 -9.33 6.30
C ARG A 90 1.12 -9.34 5.48
N SER A 91 -0.01 -9.53 6.17
CA SER A 91 -1.32 -9.46 5.54
C SER A 91 -1.63 -8.02 5.11
N SER A 92 -2.26 -7.87 3.93
CA SER A 92 -2.75 -6.59 3.43
C SER A 92 -4.09 -6.16 4.05
N LEU A 93 -4.80 -7.07 4.73
CA LEU A 93 -6.14 -6.84 5.28
C LEU A 93 -6.17 -6.53 6.78
N GLY A 94 -5.03 -6.64 7.48
CA GLY A 94 -4.97 -6.34 8.90
C GLY A 94 -3.75 -6.94 9.60
N ALA A 95 -3.84 -6.99 10.93
CA ALA A 95 -2.82 -7.62 11.74
C ALA A 95 -2.77 -9.14 11.44
N GLY A 96 -1.60 -9.64 11.08
CA GLY A 96 -1.39 -11.05 10.77
C GLY A 96 -0.38 -11.25 9.65
N HIS A 97 -0.15 -12.52 9.34
CA HIS A 97 0.75 -12.93 8.26
C HIS A 97 0.04 -13.93 7.37
N ASN A 98 0.33 -13.84 6.07
CA ASN A 98 0.01 -14.87 5.10
C ASN A 98 1.22 -15.80 4.97
N ILE A 99 0.96 -17.07 4.70
CA ILE A 99 2.00 -18.09 4.56
C ILE A 99 1.81 -18.79 3.22
N VAL A 100 2.89 -18.92 2.47
CA VAL A 100 3.02 -19.79 1.32
C VAL A 100 3.83 -21.00 1.75
N LEU A 101 3.34 -22.19 1.46
CA LEU A 101 4.04 -23.45 1.70
C LEU A 101 4.48 -24.00 0.34
N PHE A 102 5.73 -24.44 0.22
CA PHE A 102 6.23 -25.05 -1.01
C PHE A 102 5.94 -26.54 -1.08
N ASP A 103 5.84 -27.19 0.07
CA ASP A 103 5.40 -28.57 0.20
C ASP A 103 4.21 -28.61 1.17
N ILE A 104 3.06 -29.04 0.67
CA ILE A 104 1.83 -29.18 1.45
C ILE A 104 1.81 -30.49 2.25
N ASP A 105 2.56 -31.50 1.80
CA ASP A 105 2.61 -32.82 2.44
C ASP A 105 3.50 -32.79 3.69
N ALA A 106 4.34 -31.76 3.82
CA ALA A 106 5.16 -31.50 5.00
C ALA A 106 4.36 -30.95 6.20
N VAL A 107 3.06 -30.67 6.06
CA VAL A 107 2.26 -29.98 7.09
C VAL A 107 1.07 -30.81 7.53
N GLU A 108 0.88 -30.92 8.84
CA GLU A 108 -0.30 -31.54 9.44
C GLU A 108 -1.42 -30.49 9.68
N LEU A 109 -2.60 -30.76 9.15
CA LEU A 109 -3.79 -29.92 9.35
C LEU A 109 -4.44 -30.21 10.70
N THR A 110 -4.12 -29.41 11.72
CA THR A 110 -4.71 -29.58 13.07
C THR A 110 -6.17 -29.15 13.15
N THR A 111 -6.49 -27.96 12.64
CA THR A 111 -7.82 -27.36 12.82
C THR A 111 -8.21 -26.56 11.59
N ARG A 112 -9.47 -26.69 11.16
CA ARG A 112 -10.08 -25.84 10.12
C ARG A 112 -11.24 -25.10 10.74
N LEU A 113 -11.25 -23.78 10.60
CA LEU A 113 -12.32 -22.90 11.09
C LEU A 113 -12.90 -22.14 9.90
N LEU A 114 -14.21 -22.17 9.75
CA LEU A 114 -14.93 -21.28 8.86
C LEU A 114 -15.41 -20.09 9.67
N LEU A 115 -14.92 -18.90 9.33
CA LEU A 115 -15.21 -17.67 10.05
C LEU A 115 -16.01 -16.71 9.17
N GLU A 116 -16.99 -16.04 9.74
CA GLU A 116 -17.75 -14.97 9.09
C GLU A 116 -17.04 -13.63 9.32
N LEU A 117 -16.80 -12.87 8.25
CA LEU A 117 -16.23 -11.54 8.35
C LEU A 117 -17.26 -10.57 8.96
N ARG A 118 -16.97 -10.06 10.16
CA ARG A 118 -17.85 -9.09 10.86
C ARG A 118 -17.61 -7.65 10.45
N SER A 119 -16.34 -7.25 10.26
CA SER A 119 -15.98 -5.87 9.93
C SER A 119 -14.61 -5.77 9.27
N MET A 120 -14.43 -4.72 8.46
CA MET A 120 -13.16 -4.26 7.93
C MET A 120 -13.05 -2.75 8.21
N ASN A 121 -11.96 -2.31 8.83
CA ASN A 121 -11.75 -0.91 9.17
C ASN A 121 -10.75 -0.31 8.18
N PHE A 122 -11.20 0.64 7.36
CA PHE A 122 -10.34 1.43 6.49
C PHE A 122 -10.32 2.88 6.98
N GLU A 123 -9.15 3.37 7.36
CA GLU A 123 -8.94 4.77 7.72
C GLU A 123 -8.32 5.51 6.54
N PHE A 124 -8.96 6.60 6.13
CA PHE A 124 -8.47 7.45 5.04
C PHE A 124 -8.09 8.82 5.58
N ARG A 125 -7.03 9.39 5.03
CA ARG A 125 -6.63 10.78 5.26
C ARG A 125 -6.50 11.48 3.91
N GLU A 126 -6.86 12.75 3.85
CA GLU A 126 -6.64 13.57 2.65
C GLU A 126 -5.12 13.71 2.42
N ALA A 127 -4.64 13.13 1.32
CA ALA A 127 -3.22 13.19 0.94
C ALA A 127 -2.85 14.48 0.18
N VAL A 128 -3.86 15.19 -0.34
CA VAL A 128 -3.68 16.38 -1.18
C VAL A 128 -4.87 17.31 -1.02
N THR A 129 -4.67 18.60 -1.29
CA THR A 129 -5.74 19.60 -1.25
C THR A 129 -6.87 19.24 -2.23
N PRO A 130 -8.14 19.20 -1.79
CA PRO A 130 -9.26 18.86 -2.66
C PRO A 130 -9.43 19.90 -3.78
N TYR A 131 -9.65 19.44 -5.02
CA TYR A 131 -9.95 20.31 -6.15
C TYR A 131 -11.46 20.41 -6.37
N PHE A 132 -11.99 21.63 -6.36
CA PHE A 132 -13.43 21.88 -6.52
C PHE A 132 -13.82 21.90 -8.00
N LEU A 133 -14.69 20.99 -8.41
CA LEU A 133 -15.29 21.02 -9.75
C LEU A 133 -16.31 22.14 -9.83
N ARG A 134 -16.09 23.11 -10.73
CA ARG A 134 -17.05 24.17 -11.01
C ARG A 134 -18.23 23.57 -11.76
N ARG A 135 -19.42 23.51 -11.11
CA ARG A 135 -20.65 23.07 -11.77
C ARG A 135 -20.96 23.98 -12.96
N GLN A 136 -20.87 23.45 -14.17
CA GLN A 136 -21.40 24.13 -15.36
C GLN A 136 -22.93 24.14 -15.26
N PRO A 137 -23.61 25.29 -15.49
CA PRO A 137 -25.06 25.33 -15.48
C PRO A 137 -25.59 24.41 -16.59
N HIS A 138 -26.42 23.45 -16.22
CA HIS A 138 -27.12 22.58 -17.17
C HIS A 138 -28.04 23.46 -18.05
N PRO A 139 -28.06 23.29 -19.39
CA PRO A 139 -28.71 24.22 -20.32
C PRO A 139 -30.23 24.43 -20.11
N LYS A 140 -30.89 23.62 -19.27
CA LYS A 140 -32.34 23.69 -19.05
C LYS A 140 -32.81 24.83 -18.13
N THR A 141 -31.94 25.47 -17.34
CA THR A 141 -32.35 26.56 -16.41
C THR A 141 -32.30 27.97 -17.01
N ALA A 142 -31.67 28.17 -18.18
CA ALA A 142 -31.59 29.48 -18.82
C ALA A 142 -32.94 29.98 -19.37
N ASN A 143 -33.87 29.07 -19.70
CA ASN A 143 -35.10 29.44 -20.39
C ASN A 143 -36.20 30.00 -19.47
N ARG A 144 -36.15 29.73 -18.14
CA ARG A 144 -37.13 30.27 -17.19
C ARG A 144 -36.93 31.76 -16.88
N ARG A 145 -35.70 32.29 -16.99
CA ARG A 145 -35.43 33.72 -16.74
C ARG A 145 -35.85 34.64 -17.90
N ARG A 146 -35.83 34.15 -19.15
CA ARG A 146 -36.27 34.94 -20.32
C ARG A 146 -37.79 35.09 -20.44
N GLN A 147 -38.56 34.15 -19.90
CA GLN A 147 -40.03 34.22 -19.93
C GLN A 147 -40.60 35.22 -18.91
N ARG A 148 -39.94 35.42 -17.75
CA ARG A 148 -40.38 36.37 -16.72
C ARG A 148 -40.16 37.84 -17.09
N THR A 149 -39.14 38.17 -17.90
CA THR A 149 -38.89 39.55 -18.33
C THR A 149 -39.74 40.00 -19.52
N ARG A 150 -40.36 39.07 -20.27
CA ARG A 150 -41.35 39.39 -21.32
C ARG A 150 -42.77 39.57 -20.80
N ALA A 151 -43.11 39.04 -19.61
CA ALA A 151 -44.44 39.18 -19.00
C ALA A 151 -44.61 40.46 -18.14
N ARG A 152 -43.64 41.39 -18.19
CA ARG A 152 -43.67 42.69 -17.47
C ARG A 152 -43.61 43.91 -18.40
N ARG A 153 -43.81 43.71 -19.71
CA ARG A 153 -44.05 44.78 -20.68
C ARG A 153 -45.47 44.69 -21.20
#